data_AF-A0A495QQC4-F1
#
_entry.id   AF-A0A495QQC4-F1
#
_cell.length_a   1.000
_cell.length_b   1.000
_cell.length_c   1.000
_cell.angle_alpha   90.00
_cell.angle_beta   90.00
_cell.angle_gamma   90.00
#
_symmetry.space_group_name_H-M   'P 1'
#
loop_
_entity.id
_entity.type
_entity.pdbx_description
1 polymer ?
#
loop_
_entity_poly.entity_id
_entity_poly.type
_entity_poly.pdbx_seq_one_letter_code
_entity_poly.pdbx_strand_id
1 'polypeptide(L)'
;MKLSLRGQDRLDATRVDVSDAPPSDVLHSILSSRPFQTTLTDAVRQLLAGTSKREWTSTLRDAGVTARDGRYAQLVGWLDAAREPDAAPDRTPPESVAHENALRYTAALGQGQVAPVWADYPTLDEAIDSDLADGPLAILAAADQTPTIAAHIDKTDFAEQPRQQRENTFRLLSVLDTQCDVYLLCTGRTACWLANTHRSDLPLDFDDYLNTTHDSDHPAEKVVDDALSALDPEGGPVQLLRALSDEPTETVPQASLPEMLRRDSSTVSQYLSTLKELGLVDCYSVGAGNHISLRDSGSEVLARLDAEVCRQSEIDSLFGGTGKSRKRPCNPAPEREGEGPPGQHPPAAAGTAAASADDSATAPYRTRFLDRTTNEIVLATTVIGPCCLSIFPHRFGAWSNERALRPLQKILRNCWHRAPLKQAVPRFP
;
A
#
# COMPACT_ATOMS: atom_id res chain seq x y z
N MET A 1 -5.29 -12.49 2.74
CA MET A 1 -5.16 -11.07 3.11
C MET A 1 -6.47 -10.69 3.73
N LYS A 2 -6.47 -10.16 4.95
CA LYS A 2 -7.69 -9.91 5.72
C LYS A 2 -8.08 -8.44 5.59
N LEU A 3 -9.38 -8.16 5.46
CA LEU A 3 -9.89 -6.81 5.71
C LEU A 3 -10.10 -6.68 7.22
N SER A 4 -9.57 -5.62 7.83
CA SER A 4 -9.91 -5.27 9.20
C SER A 4 -10.33 -3.81 9.29
N LEU A 5 -11.62 -3.61 9.54
CA LEU A 5 -12.24 -2.31 9.78
C LEU A 5 -12.28 -1.93 11.27
N ARG A 6 -11.85 -2.83 12.19
CA ARG A 6 -11.93 -2.60 13.63
C ARG A 6 -10.66 -3.07 14.36
N GLY A 7 -9.98 -2.12 15.03
CA GLY A 7 -8.92 -2.41 16.02
C GLY A 7 -7.51 -1.93 15.66
N GLN A 8 -7.36 -0.80 14.96
CA GLN A 8 -6.09 -0.34 14.39
C GLN A 8 -5.12 0.33 15.39
N ASP A 9 -5.60 0.74 16.56
CA ASP A 9 -4.76 1.42 17.57
C ASP A 9 -3.87 0.50 18.41
N ARG A 10 -3.99 -0.82 18.26
CA ARG A 10 -3.43 -1.78 19.22
C ARG A 10 -2.54 -2.88 18.64
N LEU A 11 -2.27 -2.84 17.34
CA LEU A 11 -1.39 -3.82 16.71
C LEU A 11 0.04 -3.27 16.70
N ASP A 12 0.99 -4.00 17.30
CA ASP A 12 2.42 -3.85 17.04
C ASP A 12 2.71 -4.29 15.60
N ALA A 13 2.12 -3.56 14.65
CA ALA A 13 2.11 -3.87 13.23
C ALA A 13 3.07 -2.97 12.48
N THR A 14 3.66 -3.53 11.43
CA THR A 14 4.32 -2.75 10.39
C THR A 14 3.26 -1.98 9.61
N ARG A 15 3.25 -0.65 9.78
CA ARG A 15 2.36 0.26 9.06
C ARG A 15 3.02 0.72 7.78
N VAL A 16 2.32 0.56 6.66
CA VAL A 16 2.78 1.02 5.34
C VAL A 16 1.62 1.66 4.59
N ASP A 17 1.91 2.78 3.94
CA ASP A 17 1.01 3.41 2.98
C ASP A 17 1.38 2.91 1.58
N VAL A 18 0.40 2.38 0.85
CA VAL A 18 0.60 1.88 -0.52
C VAL A 18 -0.12 2.72 -1.56
N SER A 19 -0.71 3.85 -1.15
CA SER A 19 -1.59 4.70 -1.96
C SER A 19 -0.85 5.41 -3.09
N ASP A 20 0.38 5.90 -2.85
CA ASP A 20 1.18 6.62 -3.85
C ASP A 20 2.58 6.03 -4.09
N ALA A 21 2.96 5.00 -3.32
CA ALA A 21 4.30 4.43 -3.36
C ALA A 21 4.43 3.31 -4.40
N PRO A 22 5.55 3.25 -5.18
CA PRO A 22 5.80 2.13 -6.05
C PRO A 22 6.01 0.84 -5.22
N PRO A 23 5.69 -0.35 -5.76
CA PRO A 23 5.71 -1.58 -4.95
C PRO A 23 7.09 -1.93 -4.36
N SER A 24 8.19 -1.52 -5.02
CA SER A 24 9.55 -1.67 -4.48
C SER A 24 9.75 -0.86 -3.19
N ASP A 25 9.18 0.33 -3.13
CA ASP A 25 9.28 1.22 -1.97
C ASP A 25 8.35 0.75 -0.85
N VAL A 26 7.18 0.22 -1.19
CA VAL A 26 6.29 -0.50 -0.25
C VAL A 26 7.04 -1.66 0.40
N LEU A 27 7.67 -2.53 -0.41
CA LEU A 27 8.45 -3.65 0.09
C LEU A 27 9.61 -3.18 0.98
N HIS A 28 10.36 -2.18 0.54
CA HIS A 28 11.46 -1.61 1.31
C HIS A 28 10.98 -1.04 2.65
N SER A 29 9.85 -0.33 2.67
CA SER A 29 9.24 0.21 3.89
C SER A 29 8.89 -0.89 4.88
N ILE A 30 8.29 -1.99 4.40
CA ILE A 30 7.95 -3.15 5.23
C ILE A 30 9.21 -3.79 5.82
N LEU A 31 10.19 -4.12 4.98
CA LEU A 31 11.42 -4.82 5.40
C LEU A 31 12.38 -3.93 6.22
N SER A 32 12.25 -2.61 6.12
CA SER A 32 12.98 -1.64 6.92
C SER A 32 12.29 -1.29 8.24
N SER A 33 11.04 -1.72 8.41
CA SER A 33 10.27 -1.41 9.62
C SER A 33 10.85 -2.14 10.83
N ARG A 34 10.91 -1.44 11.97
CA ARG A 34 11.41 -2.01 13.23
C ARG A 34 10.64 -3.28 13.65
N PRO A 35 9.30 -3.31 13.65
CA PRO A 35 8.56 -4.52 14.06
C PRO A 35 8.95 -5.75 13.23
N PHE A 36 9.05 -5.59 11.91
CA PHE A 36 9.45 -6.68 11.01
C PHE A 36 10.90 -7.12 11.27
N GLN A 37 11.84 -6.18 11.35
CA GLN A 37 13.26 -6.50 11.58
C GLN A 37 13.51 -7.15 12.94
N THR A 38 12.82 -6.71 13.99
CA THR A 38 12.89 -7.31 15.32
C THR A 38 12.36 -8.75 15.28
N THR A 39 11.17 -8.96 14.70
CA THR A 39 10.57 -10.30 14.55
C THR A 39 11.49 -11.23 13.76
N LEU A 40 12.05 -10.76 12.64
CA LEU A 40 12.98 -11.54 11.82
C LEU A 40 14.27 -11.90 12.59
N THR A 41 14.83 -10.93 13.33
CA THR A 41 16.02 -11.15 14.14
C THR A 41 15.76 -12.19 15.23
N ASP A 42 14.62 -12.10 15.91
CA ASP A 42 14.24 -13.04 16.97
C ASP A 42 13.96 -14.44 16.41
N ALA A 43 13.35 -14.54 15.23
CA ALA A 43 13.17 -15.79 14.50
C ALA A 43 14.51 -16.46 14.14
N VAL A 44 15.49 -15.69 13.63
CA VAL A 44 16.85 -16.23 13.37
C VAL A 44 17.50 -16.71 14.66
N ARG A 45 17.43 -15.93 15.74
CA ARG A 45 18.00 -16.30 17.05
C ARG A 45 17.38 -17.59 17.59
N GLN A 46 16.07 -17.75 17.42
CA GLN A 46 15.35 -18.96 17.81
C GLN A 46 15.84 -20.18 17.02
N LEU A 47 15.99 -20.06 15.70
CA LEU A 47 16.47 -21.15 14.85
C LEU A 47 17.93 -21.53 15.11
N LEU A 48 18.77 -20.55 15.44
CA LEU A 48 20.20 -20.76 15.71
C LEU A 48 20.51 -21.08 17.17
N ALA A 49 19.50 -21.14 18.05
CA ALA A 49 19.69 -21.43 19.46
C ALA A 49 20.39 -22.78 19.67
N GLY A 50 21.55 -22.77 20.33
CA GLY A 50 22.35 -23.97 20.59
C GLY A 50 23.17 -24.48 19.41
N THR A 51 23.16 -23.77 18.27
CA THR A 51 23.92 -24.12 17.07
C THR A 51 25.25 -23.39 17.05
N SER A 52 26.33 -24.08 16.66
CA SER A 52 27.64 -23.44 16.53
C SER A 52 27.68 -22.49 15.33
N LYS A 53 28.48 -21.42 15.39
CA LYS A 53 28.62 -20.43 14.30
C LYS A 53 29.00 -21.05 12.95
N ARG A 54 29.69 -22.20 12.96
CA ARG A 54 30.08 -22.94 11.74
C ARG A 54 28.90 -23.65 11.07
N GLU A 55 27.83 -23.92 11.81
CA GLU A 55 26.65 -24.66 11.38
C GLU A 55 25.46 -23.75 11.09
N TRP A 56 25.56 -22.44 11.32
CA TRP A 56 24.47 -21.49 11.09
C TRP A 56 23.91 -21.57 9.67
N THR A 57 24.78 -21.57 8.66
CA THR A 57 24.34 -21.61 7.25
C THR A 57 23.64 -22.92 6.91
N SER A 58 24.14 -24.07 7.35
CA SER A 58 23.47 -25.36 7.08
C SER A 58 22.13 -25.43 7.80
N THR A 59 22.07 -24.99 9.06
CA THR A 59 20.84 -24.98 9.86
C THR A 59 19.76 -24.11 9.21
N LEU A 60 20.10 -22.91 8.74
CA LEU A 60 19.15 -22.04 8.05
C LEU A 60 18.71 -22.62 6.70
N ARG A 61 19.60 -23.27 5.95
CA ARG A 61 19.22 -23.95 4.69
C ARG A 61 18.31 -25.14 4.93
N ASP A 62 18.57 -25.93 5.97
CA ASP A 62 17.73 -27.06 6.38
C ASP A 62 16.35 -26.58 6.85
N ALA A 63 16.27 -25.36 7.39
CA ALA A 63 15.02 -24.66 7.69
C ALA A 63 14.29 -24.08 6.46
N GLY A 64 14.82 -24.27 5.25
CA GLY A 64 14.21 -23.82 3.99
C GLY A 64 14.67 -22.45 3.48
N VAL A 65 15.70 -21.85 4.09
CA VAL A 65 16.24 -20.56 3.65
C VAL A 65 17.17 -20.75 2.44
N THR A 66 16.57 -20.88 1.26
CA THR A 66 17.26 -21.22 0.00
C THR A 66 17.40 -20.05 -0.97
N ALA A 67 16.88 -18.86 -0.65
CA ALA A 67 16.98 -17.68 -1.52
C ALA A 67 18.42 -17.45 -2.02
N ARG A 68 18.53 -17.16 -3.32
CA ARG A 68 19.82 -16.95 -4.02
C ARG A 68 20.83 -18.07 -3.83
N ASP A 69 20.39 -19.31 -4.03
CA ASP A 69 21.22 -20.53 -3.88
C ASP A 69 21.76 -20.70 -2.44
N GLY A 70 20.97 -20.26 -1.47
CA GLY A 70 21.29 -20.28 -0.05
C GLY A 70 22.40 -19.31 0.35
N ARG A 71 22.69 -18.27 -0.46
CA ARG A 71 23.57 -17.15 -0.06
C ARG A 71 22.91 -16.29 1.00
N TYR A 72 21.58 -16.11 0.93
CA TYR A 72 20.83 -15.37 1.93
C TYR A 72 21.01 -15.93 3.34
N ALA A 73 21.02 -17.27 3.49
CA ALA A 73 21.28 -17.97 4.75
C ALA A 73 22.66 -17.63 5.38
N GLN A 74 23.69 -17.39 4.56
CA GLN A 74 25.03 -17.02 5.07
C GLN A 74 25.03 -15.62 5.68
N LEU A 75 24.24 -14.72 5.12
CA LEU A 75 24.14 -13.34 5.55
C LEU A 75 23.27 -13.19 6.79
N VAL A 76 22.07 -13.76 6.77
CA VAL A 76 21.12 -13.60 7.88
C VAL A 76 21.55 -14.30 9.16
N GLY A 77 22.45 -15.30 9.08
CA GLY A 77 23.08 -15.87 10.27
C GLY A 77 23.79 -14.81 11.14
N TRP A 78 24.28 -13.72 10.55
CA TRP A 78 24.91 -12.62 11.30
C TRP A 78 23.92 -11.80 12.14
N LEU A 79 22.61 -12.03 12.03
CA LEU A 79 21.63 -11.40 12.91
C LEU A 79 21.77 -11.86 14.38
N ASP A 80 22.28 -13.09 14.62
CA ASP A 80 22.58 -13.60 15.97
C ASP A 80 23.91 -13.09 16.54
N ALA A 81 24.80 -12.54 15.69
CA ALA A 81 26.15 -12.13 16.09
C ALA A 81 26.18 -10.95 17.09
N ALA A 82 25.08 -10.25 17.31
CA ALA A 82 25.00 -9.15 18.28
C ALA A 82 25.04 -9.60 19.77
N ARG A 83 25.24 -10.90 20.06
CA ARG A 83 25.12 -11.48 21.41
C ARG A 83 26.41 -11.44 22.25
N GLU A 84 27.59 -11.13 21.72
CA GLU A 84 28.82 -11.14 22.54
C GLU A 84 28.80 -10.02 23.61
N PRO A 85 28.63 -10.33 24.91
CA PRO A 85 28.50 -9.32 25.97
C PRO A 85 29.83 -8.69 26.39
N ASP A 86 30.96 -9.22 25.88
CA ASP A 86 32.32 -8.92 26.38
C ASP A 86 33.14 -8.06 25.41
N ALA A 87 32.52 -7.45 24.39
CA ALA A 87 33.23 -6.56 23.49
C ALA A 87 33.65 -5.26 24.21
N ALA A 88 34.97 -5.02 24.27
CA ALA A 88 35.54 -3.82 24.89
C ALA A 88 34.92 -2.52 24.35
N PRO A 89 34.65 -1.52 25.21
CA PRO A 89 33.81 -0.34 24.89
C PRO A 89 34.37 0.63 23.83
N ASP A 90 35.60 0.42 23.36
CA ASP A 90 36.31 1.35 22.45
C ASP A 90 36.49 0.80 21.02
N ARG A 91 35.83 -0.32 20.69
CA ARG A 91 35.76 -0.84 19.32
C ARG A 91 34.32 -1.17 18.99
N THR A 92 33.76 -0.54 17.97
CA THR A 92 32.53 -1.04 17.32
C THR A 92 32.81 -2.49 16.93
N PRO A 93 32.09 -3.47 17.48
CA PRO A 93 32.36 -4.87 17.14
C PRO A 93 32.15 -5.05 15.64
N PRO A 94 33.04 -5.77 14.93
CA PRO A 94 32.82 -6.10 13.52
C PRO A 94 31.47 -6.81 13.30
N GLU A 95 30.91 -7.41 14.36
CA GLU A 95 29.62 -8.10 14.38
C GLU A 95 28.42 -7.14 14.36
N SER A 96 28.54 -5.91 14.90
CA SER A 96 27.51 -4.87 14.76
C SER A 96 27.34 -4.44 13.30
N VAL A 97 28.45 -4.39 12.55
CA VAL A 97 28.44 -4.05 11.12
C VAL A 97 27.85 -5.20 10.30
N ALA A 98 28.13 -6.45 10.66
CA ALA A 98 27.56 -7.63 10.00
C ALA A 98 26.03 -7.73 10.21
N HIS A 99 25.57 -7.48 11.43
CA HIS A 99 24.13 -7.41 11.76
C HIS A 99 23.43 -6.32 10.94
N GLU A 100 23.95 -5.10 10.94
CA GLU A 100 23.37 -3.98 10.17
C GLU A 100 23.40 -4.25 8.66
N ASN A 101 24.47 -4.86 8.14
CA ASN A 101 24.53 -5.26 6.73
C ASN A 101 23.47 -6.30 6.36
N ALA A 102 23.19 -7.26 7.25
CA ALA A 102 22.16 -8.27 7.01
C ALA A 102 20.76 -7.65 6.97
N LEU A 103 20.45 -6.73 7.89
CA LEU A 103 19.20 -5.98 7.87
C LEU A 103 19.09 -5.09 6.63
N ARG A 104 20.16 -4.36 6.28
CA ARG A 104 20.18 -3.48 5.11
C ARG A 104 20.00 -4.25 3.80
N TYR A 105 20.63 -5.41 3.68
CA TYR A 105 20.45 -6.25 2.49
C TYR A 105 19.01 -6.78 2.41
N THR A 106 18.44 -7.24 3.52
CA THR A 106 17.05 -7.68 3.57
C THR A 106 16.12 -6.53 3.17
N ALA A 107 16.32 -5.34 3.72
CA ALA A 107 15.56 -4.14 3.35
C ALA A 107 15.68 -3.78 1.86
N ALA A 108 16.80 -4.09 1.21
CA ALA A 108 17.03 -3.76 -0.20
C ALA A 108 16.52 -4.82 -1.19
N LEU A 109 15.86 -5.89 -0.72
CA LEU A 109 15.20 -6.84 -1.61
C LEU A 109 14.16 -6.13 -2.50
N GLY A 110 14.17 -6.43 -3.79
CA GLY A 110 13.25 -5.85 -4.78
C GLY A 110 13.62 -4.45 -5.29
N GLN A 111 14.73 -3.87 -4.82
CA GLN A 111 15.19 -2.53 -5.25
C GLN A 111 16.01 -2.54 -6.55
N GLY A 112 16.48 -3.72 -7.01
CA GLY A 112 17.25 -3.84 -8.27
C GLY A 112 18.55 -3.03 -8.34
N GLN A 113 19.08 -2.58 -7.19
CA GLN A 113 20.34 -1.84 -7.12
C GLN A 113 21.56 -2.79 -7.08
N VAL A 114 22.77 -2.24 -7.10
CA VAL A 114 24.01 -3.03 -6.91
C VAL A 114 24.38 -2.99 -5.43
N ALA A 115 24.52 -4.16 -4.80
CA ALA A 115 25.05 -4.24 -3.44
C ALA A 115 26.58 -4.13 -3.47
N PRO A 116 27.23 -3.45 -2.50
CA PRO A 116 28.69 -3.41 -2.45
C PRO A 116 29.33 -4.78 -2.13
N VAL A 117 28.55 -5.73 -1.60
CA VAL A 117 29.06 -7.06 -1.18
C VAL A 117 28.68 -8.16 -2.18
N TRP A 118 27.52 -8.07 -2.83
CA TRP A 118 27.02 -9.07 -3.80
C TRP A 118 26.68 -8.40 -5.14
N ALA A 119 26.94 -9.11 -6.24
CA ALA A 119 26.97 -8.53 -7.59
C ALA A 119 25.65 -7.88 -8.06
N ASP A 120 24.51 -8.17 -7.42
CA ASP A 120 23.17 -7.71 -7.77
C ASP A 120 22.17 -7.84 -6.60
N TYR A 121 21.28 -6.85 -6.42
CA TYR A 121 20.04 -7.02 -5.64
C TYR A 121 18.92 -7.54 -6.56
N PRO A 122 17.97 -8.33 -6.03
CA PRO A 122 16.80 -8.73 -6.80
C PRO A 122 16.01 -7.55 -7.31
N THR A 123 15.55 -7.70 -8.55
CA THR A 123 14.43 -6.92 -9.05
C THR A 123 13.17 -7.23 -8.24
N LEU A 124 12.17 -6.38 -8.31
CA LEU A 124 10.89 -6.60 -7.63
C LEU A 124 10.27 -7.96 -8.03
N ASP A 125 10.33 -8.32 -9.31
CA ASP A 125 9.76 -9.57 -9.80
C ASP A 125 10.50 -10.79 -9.24
N GLU A 126 11.83 -10.77 -9.20
CA GLU A 126 12.62 -11.84 -8.56
C GLU A 126 12.34 -11.94 -7.06
N ALA A 127 12.14 -10.81 -6.39
CA ALA A 127 11.79 -10.76 -4.98
C ALA A 127 10.42 -11.41 -4.72
N ILE A 128 9.42 -11.05 -5.52
CA ILE A 128 8.05 -11.57 -5.41
C ILE A 128 7.99 -13.06 -5.79
N ASP A 129 8.73 -13.48 -6.82
CA ASP A 129 8.63 -14.83 -7.39
C ASP A 129 9.32 -15.89 -6.53
N SER A 130 10.45 -15.55 -5.89
CA SER A 130 11.22 -16.53 -5.10
C SER A 130 11.86 -15.95 -3.85
N ASP A 131 12.58 -14.82 -3.94
CA ASP A 131 13.54 -14.46 -2.88
C ASP A 131 12.86 -14.10 -1.54
N LEU A 132 11.62 -13.59 -1.56
CA LEU A 132 10.85 -13.37 -0.33
C LEU A 132 10.42 -14.68 0.31
N ALA A 133 9.84 -15.58 -0.48
CA ALA A 133 9.32 -16.86 -0.02
C ALA A 133 10.45 -17.76 0.53
N ASP A 134 11.55 -17.87 -0.21
CA ASP A 134 12.70 -18.71 0.12
C ASP A 134 13.72 -18.01 1.05
N GLY A 135 13.45 -16.77 1.44
CA GLY A 135 14.35 -15.93 2.24
C GLY A 135 13.73 -15.55 3.57
N PRO A 136 13.34 -14.28 3.77
CA PRO A 136 12.83 -13.80 5.05
C PRO A 136 11.54 -14.52 5.48
N LEU A 137 10.64 -14.87 4.55
CA LEU A 137 9.40 -15.56 4.90
C LEU A 137 9.63 -17.01 5.31
N ALA A 138 10.62 -17.70 4.71
CA ALA A 138 11.03 -19.03 5.15
C ALA A 138 11.55 -19.04 6.60
N ILE A 139 12.31 -18.00 6.99
CA ILE A 139 12.79 -17.84 8.37
C ILE A 139 11.63 -17.71 9.34
N LEU A 140 10.68 -16.82 9.04
CA LEU A 140 9.49 -16.60 9.86
C LEU A 140 8.64 -17.87 9.97
N ALA A 141 8.45 -18.57 8.86
CA ALA A 141 7.72 -19.84 8.82
C ALA A 141 8.38 -20.93 9.66
N ALA A 142 9.71 -21.08 9.55
CA ALA A 142 10.46 -22.08 10.31
C ALA A 142 10.49 -21.79 11.81
N ALA A 143 10.42 -20.51 12.21
CA ALA A 143 10.35 -20.09 13.60
C ALA A 143 8.92 -20.00 14.16
N ASP A 144 7.89 -20.28 13.36
CA ASP A 144 6.47 -20.13 13.70
C ASP A 144 6.11 -18.71 14.15
N GLN A 145 6.68 -17.69 13.48
CA GLN A 145 6.42 -16.28 13.75
C GLN A 145 5.61 -15.64 12.62
N THR A 146 4.60 -14.85 12.99
CA THR A 146 3.66 -14.23 12.04
C THR A 146 3.56 -12.73 12.34
N PRO A 147 4.45 -11.89 11.76
CA PRO A 147 4.36 -10.45 11.95
C PRO A 147 3.08 -9.91 11.30
N THR A 148 2.53 -8.85 11.89
CA THR A 148 1.35 -8.16 11.35
C THR A 148 1.76 -6.99 10.47
N ILE A 149 1.16 -6.89 9.29
CA ILE A 149 1.36 -5.79 8.33
C ILE A 149 0.02 -5.10 8.12
N ALA A 150 -0.01 -3.79 8.32
CA ALA A 150 -1.16 -2.93 8.10
C ALA A 150 -0.88 -2.04 6.88
N ALA A 151 -1.50 -2.36 5.74
CA ALA A 151 -1.35 -1.65 4.48
C ALA A 151 -2.54 -0.71 4.27
N HIS A 152 -2.28 0.60 4.31
CA HIS A 152 -3.28 1.63 4.05
C HIS A 152 -3.41 1.90 2.55
N ILE A 153 -4.66 2.00 2.09
CA ILE A 153 -5.01 2.29 0.70
C ILE A 153 -6.04 3.43 0.69
N ASP A 154 -5.63 4.58 0.18
CA ASP A 154 -6.52 5.63 -0.29
C ASP A 154 -6.86 5.43 -1.77
N LYS A 155 -8.14 5.54 -2.12
CA LYS A 155 -8.59 5.32 -3.51
C LYS A 155 -8.08 6.42 -4.44
N THR A 156 -8.01 7.66 -3.99
CA THR A 156 -7.72 8.83 -4.82
C THR A 156 -6.33 8.68 -5.43
N ASP A 157 -5.33 8.49 -4.58
CA ASP A 157 -3.94 8.37 -5.02
C ASP A 157 -3.69 7.01 -5.69
N PHE A 158 -4.26 5.94 -5.14
CA PHE A 158 -4.01 4.59 -5.65
C PHE A 158 -4.59 4.40 -7.06
N ALA A 159 -5.77 4.94 -7.35
CA ALA A 159 -6.39 4.84 -8.66
C ALA A 159 -5.60 5.57 -9.77
N GLU A 160 -4.82 6.59 -9.42
CA GLU A 160 -3.97 7.33 -10.36
C GLU A 160 -2.70 6.58 -10.76
N GLN A 161 -2.27 5.59 -9.97
CA GLN A 161 -1.10 4.78 -10.32
C GLN A 161 -1.30 4.01 -11.65
N PRO A 162 -0.24 3.68 -12.39
CA PRO A 162 -0.33 2.74 -13.51
C PRO A 162 -0.92 1.40 -13.06
N ARG A 163 -1.79 0.80 -13.90
CA ARG A 163 -2.44 -0.50 -13.61
C ARG A 163 -1.44 -1.58 -13.18
N GLN A 164 -0.32 -1.69 -13.89
CA GLN A 164 0.74 -2.65 -13.57
C GLN A 164 1.31 -2.46 -12.15
N GLN A 165 1.44 -1.21 -11.68
CA GLN A 165 1.93 -0.95 -10.32
C GLN A 165 0.91 -1.40 -9.28
N ARG A 166 -0.38 -1.11 -9.47
CA ARG A 166 -1.45 -1.59 -8.59
C ARG A 166 -1.48 -3.13 -8.50
N GLU A 167 -1.40 -3.80 -9.64
CA GLU A 167 -1.35 -5.27 -9.71
C GLU A 167 -0.11 -5.83 -9.00
N ASN A 168 1.06 -5.23 -9.22
CA ASN A 168 2.30 -5.63 -8.55
C ASN A 168 2.23 -5.40 -7.02
N THR A 169 1.57 -4.34 -6.56
CA THR A 169 1.33 -4.10 -5.13
C THR A 169 0.47 -5.20 -4.53
N PHE A 170 -0.64 -5.61 -5.17
CA PHE A 170 -1.46 -6.72 -4.67
C PHE A 170 -0.74 -8.07 -4.73
N ARG A 171 0.06 -8.30 -5.76
CA ARG A 171 0.91 -9.49 -5.88
C ARG A 171 1.92 -9.57 -4.72
N LEU A 172 2.58 -8.46 -4.42
CA LEU A 172 3.48 -8.33 -3.28
C LEU A 172 2.77 -8.64 -1.94
N LEU A 173 1.64 -7.97 -1.68
CA LEU A 173 0.88 -8.17 -0.44
C LEU A 173 0.37 -9.61 -0.31
N SER A 174 0.01 -10.26 -1.42
CA SER A 174 -0.40 -11.67 -1.46
C SER A 174 0.74 -12.62 -1.10
N VAL A 175 1.97 -12.35 -1.55
CA VAL A 175 3.14 -13.14 -1.15
C VAL A 175 3.44 -12.97 0.34
N LEU A 176 3.36 -11.74 0.85
CA LEU A 176 3.55 -11.47 2.29
C LEU A 176 2.50 -12.18 3.15
N ASP A 177 1.24 -12.20 2.71
CA ASP A 177 0.13 -12.86 3.41
C ASP A 177 0.29 -14.39 3.58
N THR A 178 1.26 -15.00 2.89
CA THR A 178 1.55 -16.42 3.09
C THR A 178 2.13 -16.73 4.47
N GLN A 179 2.86 -15.79 5.08
CA GLN A 179 3.54 -15.93 6.38
C GLN A 179 3.35 -14.75 7.34
N CYS A 180 2.79 -13.64 6.86
CA CYS A 180 2.45 -12.47 7.65
C CYS A 180 0.94 -12.34 7.77
N ASP A 181 0.46 -11.72 8.84
CA ASP A 181 -0.93 -11.29 8.93
C ASP A 181 -1.08 -9.94 8.22
N VAL A 182 -1.49 -9.95 6.96
CA VAL A 182 -1.66 -8.73 6.15
C VAL A 182 -3.09 -8.22 6.25
N TYR A 183 -3.22 -6.97 6.69
CA TYR A 183 -4.48 -6.24 6.78
C TYR A 183 -4.51 -5.09 5.77
N LEU A 184 -5.56 -5.05 4.96
CA LEU A 184 -5.88 -3.85 4.18
C LEU A 184 -6.72 -2.89 5.02
N LEU A 185 -6.27 -1.65 5.09
CA LEU A 185 -6.92 -0.56 5.81
C LEU A 185 -7.37 0.48 4.79
N CYS A 186 -8.67 0.56 4.56
CA CYS A 186 -9.25 1.48 3.60
C CYS A 186 -10.70 1.78 3.98
N THR A 187 -11.27 2.82 3.36
CA THR A 187 -12.70 3.12 3.52
C THR A 187 -13.57 2.04 2.90
N GLY A 188 -14.84 1.96 3.32
CA GLY A 188 -15.82 1.07 2.68
C GLY A 188 -15.93 1.31 1.17
N ARG A 189 -15.89 2.58 0.73
CA ARG A 189 -15.95 2.97 -0.69
C ARG A 189 -14.70 2.53 -1.45
N THR A 190 -13.51 2.67 -0.86
CA THR A 190 -12.28 2.13 -1.44
C THR A 190 -12.35 0.61 -1.56
N ALA A 191 -12.84 -0.08 -0.53
CA ALA A 191 -13.00 -1.53 -0.54
C ALA A 191 -13.98 -2.02 -1.62
N CYS A 192 -15.13 -1.36 -1.80
CA CYS A 192 -16.04 -1.64 -2.91
C CYS A 192 -15.41 -1.37 -4.29
N TRP A 193 -14.67 -0.27 -4.43
CA TRP A 193 -13.96 0.01 -5.68
C TRP A 193 -12.88 -1.05 -5.99
N LEU A 194 -12.16 -1.51 -4.96
CA LEU A 194 -11.19 -2.59 -5.06
C LEU A 194 -11.85 -3.90 -5.49
N ALA A 195 -12.96 -4.29 -4.86
CA ALA A 195 -13.72 -5.49 -5.22
C ALA A 195 -14.19 -5.45 -6.68
N ASN A 196 -14.64 -4.30 -7.17
CA ASN A 196 -15.14 -4.17 -8.55
C ASN A 196 -14.01 -4.09 -9.61
N THR A 197 -12.91 -3.42 -9.29
CA THR A 197 -11.86 -3.09 -10.27
C THR A 197 -10.72 -4.11 -10.29
N HIS A 198 -10.39 -4.66 -9.12
CA HIS A 198 -9.23 -5.50 -8.87
C HIS A 198 -9.62 -6.89 -8.36
N ARG A 199 -10.82 -7.37 -8.73
CA ARG A 199 -11.37 -8.63 -8.22
C ARG A 199 -10.44 -9.83 -8.40
N SER A 200 -9.74 -9.89 -9.53
CA SER A 200 -8.80 -10.96 -9.88
C SER A 200 -7.54 -10.95 -9.02
N ASP A 201 -7.21 -9.78 -8.46
CA ASP A 201 -5.95 -9.53 -7.76
C ASP A 201 -6.14 -9.64 -6.24
N LEU A 202 -7.39 -9.72 -5.78
CA LEU A 202 -7.79 -9.83 -4.38
C LEU A 202 -8.11 -11.29 -4.00
N PRO A 203 -7.96 -11.66 -2.72
CA PRO A 203 -8.38 -12.97 -2.22
C PRO A 203 -9.85 -13.30 -2.54
N LEU A 204 -10.16 -14.58 -2.69
CA LEU A 204 -11.53 -15.03 -3.02
C LEU A 204 -12.54 -14.66 -1.94
N ASP A 205 -12.13 -14.64 -0.68
CA ASP A 205 -12.94 -14.30 0.51
C ASP A 205 -13.08 -12.78 0.73
N PHE A 206 -12.46 -11.94 -0.09
CA PHE A 206 -12.52 -10.48 0.06
C PHE A 206 -13.96 -9.94 0.00
N ASP A 207 -14.80 -10.49 -0.89
CA ASP A 207 -16.20 -10.07 -1.03
C ASP A 207 -17.04 -10.46 0.19
N ASP A 208 -16.75 -11.60 0.81
CA ASP A 208 -17.47 -12.06 2.01
C ASP A 208 -17.28 -11.06 3.16
N TYR A 209 -16.09 -10.45 3.26
CA TYR A 209 -15.82 -9.42 4.26
C TYR A 209 -16.60 -8.13 4.03
N LEU A 210 -16.84 -7.73 2.77
CA LEU A 210 -17.75 -6.62 2.46
C LEU A 210 -19.18 -6.99 2.87
N ASN A 211 -19.63 -8.18 2.48
CA ASN A 211 -20.99 -8.65 2.70
C ASN A 211 -21.34 -8.90 4.18
N THR A 212 -20.38 -9.21 5.05
CA THR A 212 -20.65 -9.37 6.50
C THR A 212 -21.12 -8.08 7.20
N THR A 213 -20.97 -6.92 6.54
CA THR A 213 -21.55 -5.64 7.01
C THR A 213 -22.90 -5.35 6.35
N HIS A 214 -23.31 -6.14 5.35
CA HIS A 214 -24.45 -5.91 4.45
C HIS A 214 -25.62 -6.89 4.65
N ASP A 215 -25.69 -7.59 5.78
CA ASP A 215 -26.71 -8.63 6.07
C ASP A 215 -28.08 -8.02 6.47
N SER A 216 -28.47 -6.98 5.77
CA SER A 216 -29.72 -6.25 5.96
C SER A 216 -30.53 -6.30 4.67
N ASP A 217 -31.39 -7.31 4.57
CA ASP A 217 -32.41 -7.49 3.52
C ASP A 217 -33.47 -6.37 3.47
N HIS A 218 -33.20 -5.20 4.08
CA HIS A 218 -34.10 -4.06 4.08
C HIS A 218 -33.89 -3.20 2.83
N PRO A 219 -34.93 -3.00 2.00
CA PRO A 219 -34.81 -2.25 0.76
C PRO A 219 -34.38 -0.79 0.97
N ALA A 220 -34.62 -0.21 2.15
CA ALA A 220 -34.13 1.12 2.50
C ALA A 220 -32.62 1.15 2.74
N GLU A 221 -32.05 0.08 3.32
CA GLU A 221 -30.63 0.00 3.61
C GLU A 221 -29.82 -0.23 2.34
N LYS A 222 -30.36 -1.02 1.41
CA LYS A 222 -29.82 -1.15 0.05
C LYS A 222 -29.72 0.18 -0.68
N VAL A 223 -30.73 1.05 -0.55
CA VAL A 223 -30.70 2.39 -1.16
C VAL A 223 -29.57 3.24 -0.56
N VAL A 224 -29.36 3.16 0.75
CA VAL A 224 -28.26 3.85 1.45
C VAL A 224 -26.91 3.33 0.96
N ASP A 225 -26.74 2.03 0.80
CA ASP A 225 -25.47 1.42 0.36
C ASP A 225 -25.16 1.69 -1.12
N ASP A 226 -26.17 1.63 -1.99
CA ASP A 226 -26.06 2.01 -3.40
C ASP A 226 -25.64 3.48 -3.52
N ALA A 227 -26.22 4.35 -2.68
CA ALA A 227 -25.87 5.76 -2.61
C ALA A 227 -24.44 6.01 -2.10
N LEU A 228 -24.01 5.33 -1.03
CA LEU A 228 -22.64 5.42 -0.50
C LEU A 228 -21.58 4.98 -1.52
N SER A 229 -21.91 3.98 -2.33
CA SER A 229 -21.03 3.49 -3.39
C SER A 229 -20.93 4.46 -4.57
N ALA A 230 -22.04 5.12 -4.92
CA ALA A 230 -22.12 6.04 -6.05
C ALA A 230 -21.61 7.45 -5.73
N LEU A 231 -21.95 8.00 -4.56
CA LEU A 231 -21.72 9.40 -4.23
C LEU A 231 -20.30 9.68 -3.74
N ASP A 232 -19.73 10.77 -4.24
CA ASP A 232 -18.44 11.28 -3.77
C ASP A 232 -18.63 12.15 -2.51
N PRO A 233 -17.96 11.86 -1.37
CA PRO A 233 -18.20 12.54 -0.09
C PRO A 233 -17.97 14.05 -0.14
N GLU A 234 -17.00 14.49 -0.95
CA GLU A 234 -16.69 15.90 -1.18
C GLU A 234 -17.33 16.45 -2.47
N GLY A 235 -18.09 15.60 -3.17
CA GLY A 235 -18.73 15.92 -4.43
C GLY A 235 -19.93 16.84 -4.27
N GLY A 236 -20.27 17.52 -5.37
CA GLY A 236 -21.40 18.46 -5.42
C GLY A 236 -22.76 17.90 -4.98
N PRO A 237 -23.13 16.63 -5.29
CA PRO A 237 -24.36 16.04 -4.77
C PRO A 237 -24.39 15.93 -3.24
N VAL A 238 -23.28 15.57 -2.59
CA VAL A 238 -23.20 15.51 -1.11
C VAL A 238 -23.21 16.91 -0.51
N GLN A 239 -22.57 17.89 -1.14
CA GLN A 239 -22.68 19.30 -0.74
C GLN A 239 -24.13 19.80 -0.78
N LEU A 240 -24.91 19.36 -1.78
CA LEU A 240 -26.36 19.66 -1.86
C LEU A 240 -27.12 19.00 -0.71
N LEU A 241 -26.86 17.72 -0.41
CA LEU A 241 -27.48 17.05 0.74
C LEU A 241 -27.14 17.75 2.06
N ARG A 242 -25.88 18.12 2.31
CA ARG A 242 -25.46 18.88 3.49
C ARG A 242 -26.18 20.23 3.58
N ALA A 243 -26.27 20.97 2.47
CA ALA A 243 -27.00 22.24 2.42
C ALA A 243 -28.51 22.10 2.69
N LEU A 244 -29.13 20.98 2.30
CA LEU A 244 -30.52 20.68 2.67
C LEU A 244 -30.64 20.33 4.17
N SER A 245 -29.71 19.55 4.70
CA SER A 245 -29.70 19.14 6.10
C SER A 245 -29.44 20.30 7.07
N ASP A 246 -28.73 21.34 6.63
CA ASP A 246 -28.48 22.55 7.43
C ASP A 246 -29.73 23.44 7.56
N GLU A 247 -30.75 23.23 6.72
CA GLU A 247 -31.98 24.00 6.74
C GLU A 247 -32.97 23.45 7.78
N PRO A 248 -33.62 24.28 8.62
CA PRO A 248 -34.43 23.82 9.76
C PRO A 248 -35.64 22.95 9.39
N THR A 249 -36.10 23.05 8.14
CA THR A 249 -37.23 22.28 7.61
C THR A 249 -36.80 21.17 6.66
N GLU A 250 -35.48 21.01 6.45
CA GLU A 250 -34.88 20.10 5.48
C GLU A 250 -35.51 20.20 4.08
N THR A 251 -36.08 21.38 3.78
CA THR A 251 -36.88 21.68 2.60
C THR A 251 -36.47 23.03 2.07
N VAL A 252 -36.12 23.09 0.79
CA VAL A 252 -35.66 24.32 0.13
C VAL A 252 -36.37 24.50 -1.21
N PRO A 253 -36.76 25.74 -1.58
CA PRO A 253 -37.20 26.03 -2.94
C PRO A 253 -36.09 25.73 -3.96
N GLN A 254 -36.40 25.00 -5.03
CA GLN A 254 -35.42 24.63 -6.06
C GLN A 254 -34.71 25.86 -6.67
N ALA A 255 -35.41 26.99 -6.77
CA ALA A 255 -34.86 28.24 -7.29
C ALA A 255 -33.75 28.85 -6.41
N SER A 256 -33.71 28.51 -5.11
CA SER A 256 -32.73 29.03 -4.15
C SER A 256 -31.42 28.22 -4.13
N LEU A 257 -31.44 26.97 -4.60
CA LEU A 257 -30.28 26.08 -4.58
C LEU A 257 -29.04 26.57 -5.37
N PRO A 258 -29.17 27.17 -6.57
CA PRO A 258 -28.02 27.74 -7.28
C PRO A 258 -27.27 28.79 -6.47
N GLU A 259 -28.01 29.64 -5.75
CA GLU A 259 -27.44 30.68 -4.90
C GLU A 259 -26.77 30.07 -3.66
N MET A 260 -27.44 29.14 -2.97
CA MET A 260 -26.91 28.45 -1.79
C MET A 260 -25.60 27.71 -2.07
N LEU A 261 -25.53 26.97 -3.18
CA LEU A 261 -24.35 26.19 -3.56
C LEU A 261 -23.30 27.00 -4.34
N ARG A 262 -23.62 28.24 -4.71
CA ARG A 262 -22.82 29.07 -5.63
C ARG A 262 -22.49 28.34 -6.93
N ARG A 263 -23.48 27.65 -7.50
CA ARG A 263 -23.38 26.89 -8.76
C ARG A 263 -24.44 27.36 -9.74
N ASP A 264 -24.23 27.11 -11.02
CA ASP A 264 -25.25 27.38 -12.03
C ASP A 264 -26.42 26.39 -11.94
N SER A 265 -27.59 26.80 -12.44
CA SER A 265 -28.81 25.99 -12.37
C SER A 265 -28.72 24.67 -13.12
N SER A 266 -27.87 24.56 -14.16
CA SER A 266 -27.69 23.32 -14.90
C SER A 266 -26.95 22.29 -14.05
N THR A 267 -25.85 22.70 -13.40
CA THR A 267 -25.09 21.85 -12.47
C THR A 267 -25.96 21.38 -11.30
N VAL A 268 -26.75 22.28 -10.70
CA VAL A 268 -27.68 21.91 -9.61
C VAL A 268 -28.74 20.92 -10.10
N SER A 269 -29.29 21.12 -11.29
CA SER A 269 -30.28 20.19 -11.86
C SER A 269 -29.70 18.80 -12.11
N GLN A 270 -28.43 18.72 -12.52
CA GLN A 270 -27.73 17.44 -12.67
C GLN A 270 -27.56 16.73 -11.33
N TYR A 271 -27.11 17.45 -10.29
CA TYR A 271 -26.99 16.88 -8.94
C TYR A 271 -28.33 16.36 -8.42
N LEU A 272 -29.42 17.12 -8.64
CA LEU A 272 -30.76 16.70 -8.26
C LEU A 272 -31.23 15.46 -9.02
N SER A 273 -30.89 15.32 -10.31
CA SER A 273 -31.21 14.10 -11.06
C SER A 273 -30.55 12.88 -10.41
N THR A 274 -29.25 12.96 -10.12
CA THR A 274 -28.51 11.88 -9.45
C THR A 274 -29.11 11.53 -8.09
N LEU A 275 -29.38 12.53 -7.25
CA LEU A 275 -29.93 12.31 -5.90
C LEU A 275 -31.36 11.75 -5.93
N LYS A 276 -32.16 12.13 -6.93
CA LYS A 276 -33.51 11.61 -7.13
C LYS A 276 -33.49 10.15 -7.63
N GLU A 277 -32.59 9.83 -8.55
CA GLU A 277 -32.38 8.45 -9.03
C GLU A 277 -31.96 7.51 -7.90
N LEU A 278 -31.13 8.01 -6.97
CA LEU A 278 -30.73 7.31 -5.75
C LEU A 278 -31.79 7.36 -4.63
N GLY A 279 -32.93 8.03 -4.83
CA GLY A 279 -34.01 8.08 -3.84
C GLY A 279 -33.64 8.79 -2.52
N LEU A 280 -32.73 9.76 -2.56
CA LEU A 280 -32.25 10.50 -1.38
C LEU A 280 -33.00 11.81 -1.13
N VAL A 281 -33.65 12.34 -2.16
CA VAL A 281 -34.42 13.59 -2.12
C VAL A 281 -35.77 13.40 -2.80
N ASP A 282 -36.78 14.09 -2.30
CA ASP A 282 -38.08 14.20 -2.93
C ASP A 282 -38.30 15.61 -3.49
N CYS A 283 -38.82 15.68 -4.71
CA CYS A 283 -39.18 16.93 -5.36
C CYS A 283 -40.71 17.04 -5.42
N TYR A 284 -41.27 18.11 -4.88
CA TYR A 284 -42.70 18.37 -4.94
C TYR A 284 -42.99 19.83 -5.24
N SER A 285 -44.10 20.11 -5.91
CA SER A 285 -44.52 21.46 -6.26
C SER A 285 -45.56 21.96 -5.26
N VAL A 286 -45.34 23.12 -4.66
CA VAL A 286 -46.34 23.84 -3.84
C VAL A 286 -46.57 25.21 -4.45
N GLY A 287 -47.81 25.48 -4.87
CA GLY A 287 -48.17 26.71 -5.55
C GLY A 287 -47.42 26.89 -6.86
N ALA A 288 -46.69 28.00 -7.01
CA ALA A 288 -45.95 28.34 -8.22
C ALA A 288 -44.47 27.88 -8.21
N GLY A 289 -44.03 27.14 -7.19
CA GLY A 289 -42.62 26.78 -7.01
C GLY A 289 -42.38 25.30 -6.72
N ASN A 290 -41.30 24.77 -7.28
CA ASN A 290 -40.77 23.45 -6.93
C ASN A 290 -39.96 23.55 -5.64
N HIS A 291 -40.20 22.61 -4.73
CA HIS A 291 -39.51 22.44 -3.47
C HIS A 291 -38.84 21.07 -3.46
N ILE A 292 -37.74 20.99 -2.73
CA ILE A 292 -36.94 19.78 -2.59
C ILE A 292 -36.82 19.53 -1.10
N SER A 293 -37.13 18.30 -0.68
CA SER A 293 -37.03 17.85 0.70
C SER A 293 -36.07 16.69 0.79
N LEU A 294 -35.23 16.70 1.82
CA LEU A 294 -34.35 15.60 2.17
C LEU A 294 -35.20 14.43 2.70
N ARG A 295 -34.89 13.21 2.26
CA ARG A 295 -35.52 11.99 2.79
C ARG A 295 -34.68 11.41 3.93
N ASP A 296 -35.29 10.58 4.78
CA ASP A 296 -34.60 9.84 5.84
C ASP A 296 -33.37 9.07 5.32
N SER A 297 -33.47 8.48 4.12
CA SER A 297 -32.36 7.81 3.43
C SER A 297 -31.21 8.77 3.11
N GLY A 298 -31.50 10.00 2.70
CA GLY A 298 -30.50 11.05 2.47
C GLY A 298 -29.79 11.48 3.75
N SER A 299 -30.55 11.67 4.84
CA SER A 299 -30.01 12.00 6.16
C SER A 299 -29.13 10.86 6.72
N GLU A 300 -29.54 9.60 6.53
CA GLU A 300 -28.75 8.45 6.94
C GLU A 300 -27.45 8.31 6.13
N VAL A 301 -27.49 8.56 4.82
CA VAL A 301 -26.28 8.62 3.98
C VAL A 301 -25.32 9.68 4.48
N LEU A 302 -25.80 10.90 4.79
CA LEU A 302 -24.94 11.96 5.36
C LEU A 302 -24.31 11.54 6.68
N ALA A 303 -25.10 10.99 7.61
CA ALA A 303 -24.59 10.54 8.90
C ALA A 303 -23.49 9.47 8.75
N ARG A 304 -23.65 8.52 7.80
CA ARG A 304 -22.64 7.50 7.51
C ARG A 304 -21.41 8.09 6.82
N LEU A 305 -21.57 9.03 5.89
CA LEU A 305 -20.46 9.70 5.22
C LEU A 305 -19.62 10.53 6.21
N ASP A 306 -20.26 11.31 7.07
CA ASP A 306 -19.55 12.13 8.05
C ASP A 306 -18.82 11.26 9.10
N ALA A 307 -19.44 10.16 9.53
CA ALA A 307 -18.78 9.17 10.38
C ALA A 307 -17.54 8.52 9.70
N GLU A 308 -17.61 8.27 8.39
CA GLU A 308 -16.50 7.73 7.62
C GLU A 308 -15.38 8.77 7.42
N VAL A 309 -15.72 10.05 7.18
CA VAL A 309 -14.72 11.13 7.09
C VAL A 309 -13.97 11.30 8.40
N CYS A 310 -14.66 11.23 9.54
CA CYS A 310 -14.01 11.22 10.86
C CYS A 310 -13.09 10.01 11.01
N ARG A 311 -13.55 8.81 10.66
CA ARG A 311 -12.75 7.58 10.70
C ARG A 311 -11.52 7.67 9.80
N GLN A 312 -11.67 8.20 8.60
CA GLN A 312 -10.56 8.37 7.67
C GLN A 312 -9.52 9.35 8.23
N SER A 313 -9.97 10.45 8.83
CA SER A 313 -9.07 11.41 9.50
C SER A 313 -8.29 10.76 10.64
N GLU A 314 -8.93 9.88 11.41
CA GLU A 314 -8.26 9.08 12.45
C GLU A 314 -7.22 8.13 11.83
N ILE A 315 -7.59 7.40 10.78
CA ILE A 315 -6.69 6.49 10.06
C ILE A 315 -5.49 7.28 9.51
N ASP A 316 -5.71 8.33 8.74
CA ASP A 316 -4.65 9.14 8.13
C ASP A 316 -3.71 9.73 9.20
N SER A 317 -4.24 10.10 10.38
CA SER A 317 -3.41 10.56 11.50
C SER A 317 -2.43 9.50 12.01
N LEU A 318 -2.79 8.20 11.93
CA LEU A 318 -1.93 7.07 12.30
C LEU A 318 -0.78 6.86 11.31
N PHE A 319 -0.92 7.32 10.06
CA PHE A 319 0.07 7.18 8.99
C PHE A 319 0.83 8.48 8.69
N GLY A 320 0.30 9.64 9.09
CA GLY A 320 0.94 10.95 8.91
C GLY A 320 2.27 11.14 9.65
N GLY A 321 2.59 10.28 10.62
CA GLY A 321 3.85 10.31 11.38
C GLY A 321 5.04 9.61 10.70
N THR A 322 4.81 8.75 9.71
CA THR A 322 5.84 7.84 9.18
C THR A 322 6.55 8.31 7.91
N GLY A 323 6.11 9.38 7.27
CA GLY A 323 6.69 9.83 6.01
C GLY A 323 6.98 11.33 6.02
N LYS A 324 8.26 11.71 5.92
CA LYS A 324 8.58 13.04 5.37
C LYS A 324 7.99 13.05 3.95
N SER A 325 6.83 13.69 3.79
CA SER A 325 6.25 13.98 2.48
C SER A 325 7.37 14.52 1.59
N ARG A 326 7.83 13.70 0.65
CA ARG A 326 8.76 14.13 -0.38
C ARG A 326 7.91 14.89 -1.39
N LYS A 327 7.45 16.09 -1.02
CA LYS A 327 7.20 17.15 -1.99
C LYS A 327 8.54 17.47 -2.64
N ARG A 328 8.96 16.64 -3.60
CA ARG A 328 9.94 17.03 -4.58
C ARG A 328 9.30 18.21 -5.31
N PRO A 329 9.93 19.40 -5.33
CA PRO A 329 9.51 20.42 -6.27
C PRO A 329 9.69 19.80 -7.65
N CYS A 330 8.57 19.54 -8.35
CA CYS A 330 8.60 19.36 -9.78
C CYS A 330 9.20 20.66 -10.34
N ASN A 331 10.43 20.59 -10.87
CA ASN A 331 10.96 21.70 -11.63
C ASN A 331 9.96 22.02 -12.74
N PRO A 332 9.45 23.27 -12.83
CA PRO A 332 8.64 23.65 -13.98
C PRO A 332 9.49 23.46 -15.24
N ALA A 333 8.87 22.91 -16.28
CA ALA A 333 9.49 22.77 -17.58
C ALA A 333 9.97 24.16 -18.06
N PRO A 334 11.16 24.29 -18.65
CA PRO A 334 11.61 25.58 -19.18
C PRO A 334 10.66 26.03 -20.29
N GLU A 335 10.13 27.25 -20.13
CA GLU A 335 9.35 27.95 -21.14
C GLU A 335 10.13 28.00 -22.45
N ARG A 336 9.50 27.50 -23.50
CA ARG A 336 10.00 27.62 -24.87
C ARG A 336 9.67 29.03 -25.34
N GLU A 337 10.57 29.98 -25.09
CA GLU A 337 10.53 31.31 -25.70
C GLU A 337 10.66 31.17 -27.22
N GLY A 338 9.53 31.27 -27.91
CA GLY A 338 9.46 31.56 -29.33
C GLY A 338 9.31 33.06 -29.52
N GLU A 339 10.42 33.78 -29.63
CA GLU A 339 10.43 35.13 -30.20
C GLU A 339 11.17 35.10 -31.54
N GLY A 340 10.39 34.98 -32.61
CA GLY A 340 10.84 35.34 -33.95
C GLY A 340 10.51 36.81 -34.23
N PRO A 341 11.44 37.62 -34.76
CA PRO A 341 11.18 39.02 -35.09
C PRO A 341 10.39 39.19 -36.40
N PRO A 342 9.56 40.24 -36.53
CA PRO A 342 8.71 40.44 -37.70
C PRO A 342 9.39 41.31 -38.77
N GLY A 343 9.22 40.92 -40.04
CA GLY A 343 9.11 41.90 -41.14
C GLY A 343 9.86 41.59 -42.44
N GLN A 344 9.07 41.65 -43.53
CA GLN A 344 9.41 42.07 -44.90
C GLN A 344 9.86 40.98 -45.93
N HIS A 345 8.89 40.57 -46.76
CA HIS A 345 9.04 40.11 -48.16
C HIS A 345 9.67 41.18 -49.07
N PRO A 346 10.09 40.95 -50.37
CA PRO A 346 9.90 39.81 -51.31
C PRO A 346 11.19 39.51 -52.17
N PRO A 347 11.16 38.96 -53.42
CA PRO A 347 10.47 37.81 -54.02
C PRO A 347 11.40 36.76 -54.71
N ALA A 348 10.79 35.60 -54.97
CA ALA A 348 10.97 34.63 -56.07
C ALA A 348 12.30 34.54 -56.90
N ALA A 349 12.86 33.32 -56.93
CA ALA A 349 13.47 32.75 -58.14
C ALA A 349 13.32 31.22 -58.14
N ALA A 350 12.87 30.70 -59.29
CA ALA A 350 12.75 29.29 -59.61
C ALA A 350 14.11 28.64 -59.92
N GLY A 351 14.24 27.32 -59.75
CA GLY A 351 15.41 26.60 -60.25
C GLY A 351 15.57 25.15 -59.79
N THR A 352 14.97 24.24 -60.56
CA THR A 352 15.56 22.98 -61.06
C THR A 352 16.24 21.95 -60.13
N ALA A 353 15.63 20.75 -60.16
CA ALA A 353 16.18 19.48 -60.63
C ALA A 353 17.20 18.67 -59.79
N ALA A 354 16.73 17.48 -59.42
CA ALA A 354 17.26 16.15 -59.76
C ALA A 354 18.60 15.63 -59.16
N ALA A 355 18.47 14.38 -58.68
CA ALA A 355 19.38 13.25 -58.81
C ALA A 355 20.47 13.00 -57.74
N SER A 356 20.24 11.88 -57.05
CA SER A 356 21.14 10.73 -56.87
C SER A 356 22.39 10.81 -55.98
N ALA A 357 22.39 9.87 -55.02
CA ALA A 357 23.47 8.94 -54.63
C ALA A 357 24.86 9.51 -54.35
N ASP A 358 25.37 9.33 -53.13
CA ASP A 358 26.05 8.11 -52.67
C ASP A 358 26.95 8.43 -51.45
N ASP A 359 27.11 7.41 -50.63
CA ASP A 359 28.33 7.04 -49.92
C ASP A 359 28.78 7.70 -48.59
N SER A 360 29.34 6.78 -47.77
CA SER A 360 30.32 6.93 -46.70
C SER A 360 29.87 7.14 -45.25
N ALA A 361 29.78 6.00 -44.56
CA ALA A 361 30.57 5.61 -43.38
C ALA A 361 30.90 6.66 -42.29
N THR A 362 30.57 6.37 -41.03
CA THR A 362 31.54 6.23 -39.89
C THR A 362 30.79 6.04 -38.56
N ALA A 363 31.38 5.18 -37.72
CA ALA A 363 30.96 4.62 -36.44
C ALA A 363 30.56 5.63 -35.31
N PRO A 364 29.91 5.15 -34.22
CA PRO A 364 29.12 5.97 -33.30
C PRO A 364 29.92 6.70 -32.22
N TYR A 365 29.39 7.86 -31.81
CA TYR A 365 29.89 8.68 -30.71
C TYR A 365 29.73 7.97 -29.34
N ARG A 366 30.86 7.79 -28.65
CA ARG A 366 30.96 7.50 -27.21
C ARG A 366 30.66 8.78 -26.41
N THR A 367 29.64 8.75 -25.56
CA THR A 367 29.48 9.74 -24.48
C THR A 367 30.17 9.23 -23.21
N ARG A 368 31.22 9.94 -22.78
CA ARG A 368 31.82 9.82 -21.45
C ARG A 368 30.99 10.68 -20.49
N PHE A 369 30.41 10.08 -19.47
CA PHE A 369 29.89 10.83 -18.31
C PHE A 369 31.02 11.00 -17.29
N LEU A 370 31.22 12.26 -16.89
CA LEU A 370 32.14 12.67 -15.84
C LEU A 370 31.54 12.38 -14.47
N ASP A 371 32.43 11.92 -13.61
CA ASP A 371 32.30 11.70 -12.17
C ASP A 371 32.06 13.02 -11.41
N ARG A 372 31.24 12.99 -10.35
CA ARG A 372 31.08 14.14 -9.44
C ARG A 372 30.69 13.67 -8.03
N THR A 373 31.68 13.19 -7.30
CA THR A 373 31.73 13.25 -5.84
C THR A 373 31.90 14.70 -5.35
N THR A 374 31.41 14.94 -4.13
CA THR A 374 31.58 16.11 -3.24
C THR A 374 30.41 17.10 -3.25
N ASN A 375 29.56 16.98 -2.22
CA ASN A 375 29.32 18.10 -1.31
C ASN A 375 28.77 17.62 0.04
N GLU A 376 29.40 18.13 1.09
CA GLU A 376 29.18 17.85 2.50
C GLU A 376 28.00 18.63 3.10
N ILE A 377 27.35 17.97 4.05
CA ILE A 377 26.90 18.41 5.39
C ILE A 377 26.79 19.93 5.64
N VAL A 378 25.55 20.36 5.95
CA VAL A 378 25.29 21.45 6.90
C VAL A 378 24.18 21.02 7.86
N LEU A 379 24.53 20.96 9.15
CA LEU A 379 23.62 20.81 10.29
C LEU A 379 22.96 22.17 10.59
N ALA A 380 21.64 22.19 10.74
CA ALA A 380 20.92 23.29 11.37
C ALA A 380 20.06 22.75 12.51
N THR A 381 20.54 23.02 13.72
CA THR A 381 19.84 22.91 14.99
C THR A 381 18.68 23.91 15.00
N THR A 382 17.46 23.48 15.33
CA THR A 382 16.43 24.40 15.80
C THR A 382 15.63 23.75 16.92
N VAL A 383 15.66 24.47 18.03
CA VAL A 383 14.97 24.24 19.30
C VAL A 383 13.51 24.67 19.16
N ILE A 384 12.57 23.81 19.56
CA ILE A 384 11.20 24.23 19.87
C ILE A 384 10.84 23.64 21.24
N GLY A 385 10.66 24.55 22.21
CA GLY A 385 10.15 24.27 23.55
C GLY A 385 8.62 24.14 23.59
N PRO A 386 8.05 23.93 24.78
CA PRO A 386 6.96 22.97 25.00
C PRO A 386 5.56 23.61 25.00
N CYS A 387 4.55 22.84 24.59
CA CYS A 387 3.14 23.15 24.86
C CYS A 387 2.47 21.99 25.61
N CYS A 388 2.17 22.27 26.87
CA CYS A 388 1.19 21.69 27.79
C CYS A 388 0.37 20.47 27.32
N LEU A 389 0.64 19.30 27.90
CA LEU A 389 -0.33 18.21 27.99
C LEU A 389 -0.90 18.20 29.42
N SER A 390 -2.21 18.40 29.52
CA SER A 390 -2.96 18.22 30.77
C SER A 390 -3.32 16.75 30.95
N ILE A 391 -3.20 16.32 32.20
CA ILE A 391 -3.45 14.98 32.73
C ILE A 391 -4.94 14.86 33.06
N PHE A 392 -5.61 13.79 32.62
CA PHE A 392 -6.65 13.13 33.44
C PHE A 392 -6.69 11.61 33.18
N PRO A 393 -6.80 10.76 34.24
CA PRO A 393 -6.70 9.30 34.14
C PRO A 393 -8.07 8.61 34.25
N HIS A 394 -8.24 7.40 33.70
CA HIS A 394 -9.08 6.30 34.22
C HIS A 394 -8.86 5.03 33.35
N ARG A 395 -8.23 3.97 33.87
CA ARG A 395 -8.74 2.80 34.63
C ARG A 395 -9.48 1.72 33.79
N PHE A 396 -8.77 0.58 33.69
CA PHE A 396 -9.19 -0.84 33.75
C PHE A 396 -10.16 -1.45 32.73
N GLY A 397 -9.70 -2.58 32.18
CA GLY A 397 -10.53 -3.61 31.53
C GLY A 397 -9.66 -4.71 30.95
N ALA A 398 -9.23 -5.66 31.78
CA ALA A 398 -8.53 -6.87 31.36
C ALA A 398 -9.49 -7.76 30.56
N TRP A 399 -9.06 -8.29 29.41
CA TRP A 399 -9.74 -9.44 28.78
C TRP A 399 -8.73 -10.41 28.20
N SER A 400 -9.00 -11.68 28.46
CA SER A 400 -8.11 -12.83 28.38
C SER A 400 -8.09 -13.46 26.99
N ASN A 401 -6.89 -13.92 26.63
CA ASN A 401 -6.55 -14.98 25.68
C ASN A 401 -7.67 -15.96 25.30
N GLU A 402 -7.93 -16.08 24.00
CA GLU A 402 -8.40 -17.30 23.35
C GLU A 402 -8.12 -17.20 21.83
N ARG A 403 -6.96 -17.73 21.38
CA ARG A 403 -6.70 -18.14 19.99
C ARG A 403 -5.41 -18.96 19.85
N ALA A 404 -5.21 -19.91 20.76
CA ALA A 404 -4.46 -21.11 20.44
C ALA A 404 -5.46 -22.09 19.84
N LEU A 405 -5.32 -22.43 18.55
CA LEU A 405 -5.85 -23.64 17.86
C LEU A 405 -5.89 -23.41 16.34
N ARG A 406 -4.73 -23.22 15.70
CA ARG A 406 -4.50 -23.58 14.28
C ARG A 406 -3.04 -23.94 14.09
N PRO A 407 -2.67 -25.23 14.28
CA PRO A 407 -1.90 -25.87 13.21
C PRO A 407 -2.15 -27.39 13.17
N LEU A 408 -3.18 -27.86 12.46
CA LEU A 408 -3.29 -29.29 12.11
C LEU A 408 -3.83 -29.58 10.69
N GLN A 409 -4.23 -28.57 9.91
CA GLN A 409 -4.80 -28.80 8.58
C GLN A 409 -3.84 -28.55 7.40
N LYS A 410 -2.63 -28.00 7.61
CA LYS A 410 -1.66 -27.76 6.51
C LYS A 410 -0.64 -28.89 6.26
N ILE A 411 -0.47 -29.85 7.18
CA ILE A 411 0.55 -30.92 7.04
C ILE A 411 0.04 -32.16 6.30
N LEU A 412 -1.28 -32.40 6.21
CA LEU A 412 -1.83 -33.61 5.58
C LEU A 412 -2.01 -33.54 4.05
N ARG A 413 -1.76 -32.39 3.40
CA ARG A 413 -1.91 -32.26 1.94
C ARG A 413 -0.67 -32.60 1.12
N ASN A 414 0.52 -32.69 1.73
CA ASN A 414 1.78 -32.92 1.01
C ASN A 414 2.33 -34.37 1.04
N CYS A 415 1.63 -35.32 1.68
CA CYS A 415 2.10 -36.72 1.75
C CYS A 415 1.43 -37.69 0.75
N TRP A 416 0.54 -37.23 -0.14
CA TRP A 416 -0.29 -38.14 -0.97
C TRP A 416 0.13 -38.33 -2.44
N HIS A 417 1.26 -37.77 -2.87
CA HIS A 417 1.79 -38.00 -4.22
C HIS A 417 3.27 -38.37 -4.23
N ARG A 418 3.59 -39.63 -3.87
CA ARG A 418 4.73 -40.40 -4.42
C ARG A 418 4.74 -41.83 -3.86
N ALA A 419 4.16 -42.77 -4.60
CA ALA A 419 4.47 -44.20 -4.46
C ALA A 419 4.40 -44.86 -5.85
N PRO A 420 5.48 -45.50 -6.33
CA PRO A 420 5.47 -46.20 -7.61
C PRO A 420 4.95 -47.64 -7.45
N LEU A 421 4.01 -48.02 -8.31
CA LEU A 421 3.53 -49.38 -8.52
C LEU A 421 4.65 -50.27 -9.09
N LYS A 422 5.11 -51.27 -8.33
CA LYS A 422 5.80 -52.44 -8.86
C LYS A 422 4.90 -53.67 -8.74
N GLN A 423 4.56 -54.23 -9.89
CA GLN A 423 3.87 -55.52 -10.06
C GLN A 423 4.80 -56.67 -9.64
N ALA A 424 4.27 -57.65 -8.90
CA ALA A 424 4.86 -58.98 -8.78
C ALA A 424 3.74 -60.04 -8.73
N VAL A 425 3.83 -60.97 -9.67
CA VAL A 425 2.98 -62.14 -9.91
C VAL A 425 3.28 -63.24 -8.88
N PRO A 426 2.29 -64.01 -8.36
CA PRO A 426 2.59 -65.20 -7.59
C PRO A 426 2.65 -66.45 -8.48
N ARG A 427 3.68 -67.28 -8.26
CA ARG A 427 3.68 -68.71 -8.57
C ARG A 427 3.83 -69.48 -7.25
N PHE A 428 2.83 -70.27 -6.91
CA PHE A 428 2.92 -71.38 -5.97
C PHE A 428 3.10 -72.68 -6.74
N PRO A 429 3.66 -73.71 -6.09
CA PRO A 429 2.95 -74.98 -5.97
C PRO A 429 2.21 -75.11 -4.64
#